data_AF-T2JH42-F1
#
_entry.id   AF-T2JH42-F1
#
_cell.length_a   1.000
_cell.length_b   1.000
_cell.length_c   1.000
_cell.angle_alpha   90.00
_cell.angle_beta   90.00
_cell.angle_gamma   90.00
#
_symmetry.space_group_name_H-M   'P 1'
#
loop_
_entity.id
_entity.type
_entity.pdbx_description
1 polymer ?
#
loop_
_entity_poly.entity_id
_entity_poly.type
_entity_poly.pdbx_seq_one_letter_code
_entity_poly.pdbx_strand_id
1 'polypeptide(L)'
;MIITAIIVANLPDVDFILGYLIYQDFNALHLQFTHSFFVGFIVCIIIYFCLRFYKKITYFFLVWLWGLYFSHILLDMLAYDSNPPAGVQCFFPFTADYFAFPISILGGLTFTGGIIQLKNFLTVLQEVIVIPLLSYVVLLIVKNLKR
;
A
#
# COMPACT_ATOMS: atom_id res chain seq x y z
N MET A 1 -11.66 -8.68 -10.30
CA MET A 1 -10.63 -7.64 -10.47
C MET A 1 -10.71 -6.59 -9.36
N ILE A 2 -11.86 -5.95 -9.13
CA ILE A 2 -12.01 -4.94 -8.06
C ILE A 2 -11.65 -5.49 -6.67
N ILE A 3 -12.16 -6.66 -6.29
CA ILE A 3 -11.82 -7.29 -5.00
C ILE A 3 -10.30 -7.54 -4.88
N THR A 4 -9.67 -8.05 -5.94
CA THR A 4 -8.22 -8.25 -5.99
C THR A 4 -7.47 -6.93 -5.85
N ALA A 5 -7.97 -5.85 -6.46
CA ALA A 5 -7.38 -4.52 -6.35
C ALA A 5 -7.38 -4.02 -4.90
N ILE A 6 -8.53 -4.13 -4.24
CA ILE A 6 -8.69 -3.75 -2.82
C ILE A 6 -7.71 -4.56 -1.96
N ILE A 7 -7.70 -5.89 -2.10
CA ILE A 7 -6.84 -6.76 -1.29
C ILE A 7 -5.36 -6.45 -1.50
N VAL A 8 -4.90 -6.33 -2.75
CA VAL A 8 -3.47 -6.20 -3.06
C VAL A 8 -2.94 -4.83 -2.66
N ALA A 9 -3.75 -3.79 -2.83
CA ALA A 9 -3.32 -2.45 -2.49
C ALA A 9 -3.26 -2.21 -0.98
N ASN A 10 -4.17 -2.79 -0.19
CA ASN A 10 -4.15 -2.72 1.27
C ASN A 10 -3.27 -3.83 1.90
N LEU A 11 -2.53 -4.58 1.09
CA LEU A 11 -1.65 -5.63 1.59
C LEU A 11 -0.50 -5.11 2.48
N PRO A 12 0.08 -3.91 2.27
CA PRO A 12 1.05 -3.31 3.19
C PRO A 12 0.51 -3.24 4.63
N ASP A 13 -0.73 -2.76 4.78
CA ASP A 13 -1.42 -2.53 6.05
C ASP A 13 -1.79 -3.78 6.84
N VAL A 14 -1.53 -4.97 6.30
CA VAL A 14 -1.63 -6.21 7.10
C VAL A 14 -0.63 -6.18 8.27
N ASP A 15 0.41 -5.34 8.19
CA ASP A 15 1.33 -5.07 9.29
C ASP A 15 0.66 -4.52 10.55
N PHE A 16 -0.48 -3.82 10.47
CA PHE A 16 -1.25 -3.40 11.64
C PHE A 16 -1.69 -4.60 12.48
N ILE A 17 -2.17 -5.66 11.81
CA ILE A 17 -2.63 -6.89 12.47
C ILE A 17 -1.43 -7.60 13.10
N LEU A 18 -0.31 -7.68 12.38
CA LEU A 18 0.90 -8.30 12.89
C LEU A 18 1.50 -7.52 14.07
N GLY A 19 1.50 -6.19 13.99
CA GLY A 19 1.94 -5.28 15.04
C GLY A 19 1.14 -5.49 16.32
N TYR A 20 -0.18 -5.53 16.21
CA TYR A 20 -1.03 -5.81 17.36
C TYR A 20 -0.82 -7.22 17.93
N LEU A 21 -0.75 -8.25 17.09
CA LEU A 21 -0.59 -9.63 17.58
C LEU A 21 0.76 -9.85 18.28
N ILE A 22 1.84 -9.23 17.80
CA ILE A 22 3.19 -9.46 18.31
C ILE A 22 3.54 -8.48 19.42
N TYR A 23 3.19 -7.20 19.28
CA TYR A 23 3.63 -6.11 20.16
C TYR A 23 2.49 -5.49 20.99
N GLN A 24 1.23 -5.90 20.78
CA GLN A 24 0.05 -5.27 21.36
C GLN A 24 -0.10 -3.78 21.00
N ASP A 25 0.52 -3.37 19.88
CA ASP A 25 0.47 -2.02 19.34
C ASP A 25 0.32 -2.08 17.82
N PHE A 26 -0.77 -1.50 17.32
CA PHE A 26 -1.08 -1.44 15.89
C PHE A 26 0.02 -0.72 15.10
N ASN A 27 0.66 0.30 15.66
CA ASN A 27 1.66 1.10 14.95
C ASN A 27 3.07 0.52 15.04
N ALA A 28 3.28 -0.58 15.77
CA ALA A 28 4.63 -1.10 16.03
C ALA A 28 5.40 -1.51 14.77
N LEU A 29 4.69 -1.95 13.72
CA LEU A 29 5.26 -2.38 12.45
C LEU A 29 4.83 -1.53 11.25
N HIS A 30 3.85 -0.65 11.46
CA HIS A 30 3.26 0.13 10.38
C HIS A 30 4.27 1.12 9.78
N LEU A 31 4.20 1.35 8.46
CA LEU A 31 5.12 2.20 7.66
C LEU A 31 6.58 1.71 7.55
N GLN A 32 6.87 0.50 8.02
CA GLN A 32 8.23 -0.08 7.99
C GLN A 32 8.47 -0.93 6.72
N PHE A 33 9.07 -2.12 6.86
CA PHE A 33 9.53 -2.95 5.74
C PHE A 33 8.41 -3.39 4.77
N THR A 34 7.17 -3.49 5.26
CA THR A 34 5.97 -3.76 4.45
C THR A 34 5.65 -2.63 3.48
N HIS A 35 6.06 -1.40 3.80
CA HIS A 35 5.85 -0.22 2.96
C HIS A 35 7.03 0.05 2.03
N SER A 36 7.79 -0.99 1.65
CA SER A 36 8.89 -0.91 0.71
C SER A 36 8.47 -1.24 -0.73
N PHE A 37 8.97 -0.45 -1.69
CA PHE A 37 8.80 -0.74 -3.12
C PHE A 37 9.41 -2.08 -3.53
N PHE A 38 10.56 -2.42 -2.95
CA PHE A 38 11.27 -3.65 -3.28
C PHE A 38 10.57 -4.87 -2.68
N VAL A 39 10.21 -4.82 -1.40
CA VAL A 39 9.46 -5.89 -0.72
C VAL A 39 8.11 -6.09 -1.40
N GLY A 40 7.38 -5.01 -1.66
CA GLY A 40 6.11 -5.05 -2.38
C GLY A 40 6.22 -5.68 -3.78
N PHE A 41 7.29 -5.36 -4.52
CA PHE A 41 7.53 -5.98 -5.82
C PHE A 41 7.79 -7.49 -5.73
N ILE A 42 8.57 -7.94 -4.75
CA ILE A 42 8.78 -9.38 -4.49
C ILE A 42 7.45 -10.07 -4.17
N VAL A 43 6.62 -9.47 -3.29
CA VAL A 43 5.30 -10.00 -2.94
C VAL A 43 4.41 -10.12 -4.20
N CYS A 44 4.42 -9.10 -5.06
CA CYS A 44 3.68 -9.13 -6.33
C CYS A 44 4.18 -10.22 -7.28
N ILE A 45 5.50 -10.45 -7.36
CA ILE A 45 6.10 -11.55 -8.13
C ILE A 45 5.62 -12.91 -7.60
N ILE A 46 5.63 -13.11 -6.28
CA ILE A 46 5.17 -14.36 -5.66
C ILE A 46 3.69 -14.59 -6.00
N ILE A 47 2.83 -13.60 -5.79
CA ILE A 47 1.40 -13.69 -6.13
C ILE A 47 1.21 -14.00 -7.61
N TYR A 48 1.95 -13.31 -8.49
CA TYR A 48 1.89 -13.54 -9.93
C TYR A 48 2.26 -14.98 -10.30
N PHE A 49 3.37 -15.51 -9.82
CA PHE A 49 3.76 -16.88 -10.13
C PHE A 49 2.79 -17.90 -9.55
N CYS A 50 2.37 -17.75 -8.29
CA CYS A 50 1.35 -18.58 -7.66
C CYS A 50 0.07 -18.66 -8.51
N LEU A 51 -0.44 -17.52 -9.00
CA LEU A 51 -1.63 -17.50 -9.86
C LEU A 51 -1.36 -18.06 -11.26
N ARG A 52 -0.15 -17.88 -11.79
CA ARG A 52 0.24 -18.38 -13.12
C ARG A 52 0.28 -19.90 -13.19
N PHE A 53 0.53 -20.58 -12.07
CA PHE A 53 0.43 -22.05 -11.99
C PHE A 53 -1.00 -22.55 -12.26
N TYR A 54 -2.03 -21.78 -11.87
CA TYR A 54 -3.43 -22.17 -12.03
C TYR A 54 -4.10 -21.59 -13.28
N LYS A 55 -3.65 -20.41 -13.76
CA LYS A 55 -4.25 -19.71 -14.90
C LYS A 55 -3.18 -19.03 -15.77
N LYS A 56 -3.36 -19.06 -17.09
CA LYS A 56 -2.51 -18.28 -18.00
C LYS A 56 -2.79 -16.78 -17.82
N ILE A 57 -1.89 -16.08 -17.16
CA ILE A 57 -1.95 -14.63 -16.93
C ILE A 57 -0.78 -13.91 -17.59
N THR A 58 -1.04 -12.75 -18.18
CA THR A 58 -0.04 -11.96 -18.91
C THR A 58 0.88 -11.17 -17.96
N TYR A 59 2.08 -10.80 -18.39
CA TYR A 59 3.00 -9.96 -17.61
C TYR A 59 2.39 -8.59 -17.21
N PHE A 60 1.46 -8.06 -18.01
CA PHE A 60 0.70 -6.87 -17.64
C PHE A 60 -0.11 -7.00 -16.36
N PHE A 61 -0.46 -8.22 -15.95
CA PHE A 61 -1.11 -8.45 -14.67
C PHE A 61 -0.14 -8.21 -13.51
N LEU A 62 1.14 -8.56 -13.66
CA LEU A 62 2.17 -8.24 -12.67
C LEU A 62 2.37 -6.72 -12.56
N VAL A 63 2.42 -6.01 -13.69
CA VAL A 63 2.49 -4.53 -13.72
C VAL A 63 1.29 -3.92 -12.99
N TRP A 64 0.10 -4.48 -13.20
CA TRP A 64 -1.11 -4.03 -12.50
C TRP A 64 -1.07 -4.30 -10.99
N LEU A 65 -0.63 -5.50 -10.56
CA LEU A 65 -0.44 -5.83 -9.14
C LEU A 65 0.57 -4.88 -8.48
N TRP A 66 1.71 -4.66 -9.13
CA TRP A 66 2.73 -3.77 -8.60
C TRP A 66 2.25 -2.32 -8.55
N GLY A 67 1.54 -1.85 -9.58
CA GLY A 67 0.97 -0.50 -9.58
C GLY A 67 -0.01 -0.25 -8.43
N LEU A 68 -0.79 -1.26 -8.04
CA LEU A 68 -1.67 -1.21 -6.86
C LEU A 68 -0.88 -1.05 -5.56
N TYR A 69 0.08 -1.94 -5.32
CA TYR A 69 0.90 -1.91 -4.10
C TYR A 69 1.73 -0.62 -4.02
N PHE A 70 2.33 -0.23 -5.14
CA PHE A 70 3.11 1.00 -5.26
C PHE A 70 2.25 2.24 -4.99
N SER A 71 1.01 2.26 -5.46
CA SER A 71 0.10 3.38 -5.21
C SER A 71 -0.21 3.57 -3.73
N HIS A 72 -0.34 2.49 -2.96
CA HIS A 72 -0.53 2.56 -1.51
C HIS A 72 0.63 3.28 -0.83
N ILE A 73 1.86 2.82 -1.08
CA ILE A 73 3.07 3.43 -0.50
C ILE A 73 3.17 4.92 -0.88
N LEU A 74 2.84 5.29 -2.12
CA LEU A 74 2.84 6.70 -2.52
C LEU A 74 1.79 7.53 -1.78
N LEU A 75 0.62 6.96 -1.48
CA LEU A 75 -0.41 7.64 -0.70
C LEU A 75 0.07 7.86 0.73
N ASP A 76 0.72 6.87 1.34
CA ASP A 76 1.30 7.02 2.69
C ASP A 76 2.42 8.06 2.73
N MET A 77 3.25 8.14 1.68
CA MET A 77 4.23 9.22 1.54
C MET A 77 3.58 10.62 1.45
N LEU A 78 2.34 10.71 0.99
CA LEU A 78 1.55 11.95 0.88
C LEU A 78 0.67 12.19 2.11
N ALA A 79 0.61 11.24 3.04
CA ALA A 79 -0.15 11.36 4.27
C ALA A 79 0.62 12.23 5.29
N TYR A 80 -0.12 13.07 5.99
CA TYR A 80 0.46 13.85 7.09
C TYR A 80 0.72 12.94 8.30
N ASP A 81 1.98 12.77 8.69
CA ASP A 81 2.34 12.05 9.91
C ASP A 81 2.77 13.02 11.02
N SER A 82 2.02 13.01 12.13
CA SER A 82 2.32 13.82 13.31
C SER A 82 3.28 13.15 14.30
N ASN A 83 3.54 11.85 14.16
CA ASN A 83 4.31 11.07 15.14
C ASN A 83 5.63 10.59 14.52
N PRO A 84 6.80 10.96 15.06
CA PRO A 84 8.06 10.46 14.55
C PRO A 84 8.24 8.95 14.86
N PRO A 85 8.91 8.18 13.97
CA PRO A 85 9.48 8.61 12.69
C PRO A 85 8.40 8.82 11.60
N ALA A 86 8.38 10.02 11.01
CA ALA A 86 7.37 10.40 10.02
C ALA A 86 7.73 9.89 8.62
N GLY A 87 6.76 9.29 7.93
CA GLY A 87 6.89 8.79 6.55
C GLY A 87 7.01 7.27 6.48
N VAL A 88 7.56 6.74 5.39
CA VAL A 88 7.65 5.29 5.13
C VAL A 88 9.07 4.83 4.79
N GLN A 89 9.40 3.59 5.15
CA GLN A 89 10.66 2.94 4.74
C GLN A 89 10.60 2.41 3.30
N CYS A 90 10.33 3.29 2.34
CA CYS A 90 10.04 2.88 0.95
C CYS A 90 11.23 2.23 0.21
N PHE A 91 12.46 2.43 0.68
CA PHE A 91 13.68 1.86 0.11
C PHE A 91 14.30 0.73 0.93
N PHE A 92 13.62 0.19 1.94
CA PHE A 92 14.07 -1.03 2.61
C PHE A 92 14.19 -2.20 1.59
N PRO A 93 15.20 -3.10 1.64
CA PRO A 93 16.25 -3.23 2.65
C PRO A 93 17.53 -2.44 2.34
N PHE A 94 17.53 -1.56 1.32
CA PHE A 94 18.72 -0.81 0.94
C PHE A 94 19.05 0.31 1.95
N THR A 95 18.02 0.91 2.54
CA THR A 95 18.13 1.82 3.69
C THR A 95 16.96 1.62 4.66
N ALA A 96 17.16 1.97 5.92
CA ALA A 96 16.14 2.00 6.96
C ALA A 96 15.56 3.42 7.18
N ASP A 97 15.96 4.40 6.37
CA ASP A 97 15.47 5.78 6.45
C ASP A 97 13.98 5.88 6.07
N TYR A 98 13.30 6.87 6.64
CA TYR A 98 11.90 7.19 6.37
C TYR A 98 11.80 8.33 5.37
N PHE A 99 10.89 8.18 4.40
CA PHE A 99 10.68 9.15 3.34
C PHE A 99 9.21 9.58 3.32
N ALA A 100 9.00 10.89 3.22
CA ALA A 100 7.70 11.52 3.05
C ALA A 100 7.81 12.65 2.02
N PHE A 101 6.71 12.97 1.34
CA PHE A 101 6.67 14.16 0.51
C PHE A 101 6.60 15.42 1.39
N PRO A 102 7.19 16.54 0.96
CA PRO A 102 7.15 17.81 1.69
C PRO A 102 5.74 18.44 1.71
N ILE A 103 4.81 17.89 0.93
CA ILE A 103 3.43 18.33 0.83
C ILE A 103 2.55 17.17 1.25
N SER A 104 1.83 17.31 2.35
CA SER A 104 0.81 16.35 2.77
C SER A 104 -0.53 16.75 2.16
N ILE A 105 -1.08 15.86 1.33
CA ILE A 105 -2.39 16.05 0.67
C ILE A 105 -3.47 15.24 1.38
N LEU A 106 -3.06 14.16 2.06
CA LEU A 106 -3.95 13.25 2.77
C LEU A 106 -3.86 13.44 4.29
N GLY A 107 -4.98 13.28 4.97
CA GLY A 107 -5.03 13.34 6.43
C GLY A 107 -4.51 12.04 7.02
N GLY A 108 -3.48 12.10 7.86
CA GLY A 108 -2.97 10.91 8.55
C GLY A 108 -3.91 10.38 9.63
N LEU A 109 -3.74 9.09 9.92
CA LEU A 109 -4.42 8.37 10.98
C LEU A 109 -3.93 8.85 12.35
N THR A 110 -4.86 9.08 13.27
CA THR A 110 -4.54 9.38 14.68
C THR A 110 -5.17 8.32 15.56
N PHE A 111 -4.34 7.47 16.16
CA PHE A 111 -4.80 6.36 17.01
C PHE A 111 -4.88 6.70 18.50
N THR A 112 -4.63 7.95 18.88
CA THR A 112 -4.59 8.43 20.28
C THR A 112 -5.92 8.33 21.03
N GLY A 113 -7.01 7.94 20.37
CA GLY A 113 -8.29 7.61 21.02
C GLY A 113 -9.07 6.49 20.33
N GLY A 114 -8.38 5.51 19.74
CA GLY A 114 -8.96 4.29 19.18
C GLY A 114 -9.17 4.28 17.66
N ILE A 115 -9.42 3.08 17.12
CA ILE A 115 -9.61 2.82 15.67
C ILE A 115 -10.90 3.49 15.15
N ILE A 116 -11.93 3.61 15.99
CA ILE A 116 -13.25 4.16 15.64
C ILE A 116 -13.25 5.69 15.81
N GLN A 117 -12.31 6.37 15.17
CA GLN A 117 -12.37 7.82 15.02
C GLN A 117 -12.83 8.16 13.61
N LEU A 118 -13.72 9.15 13.49
CA LEU A 118 -14.26 9.60 12.20
C LEU A 118 -13.12 9.96 11.22
N LYS A 119 -12.02 10.52 11.74
CA LYS A 119 -10.84 10.84 10.95
C LYS A 119 -10.18 9.59 10.34
N ASN A 120 -10.03 8.53 11.14
CA ASN A 120 -9.48 7.25 10.66
C ASN A 120 -10.41 6.57 9.65
N PHE A 121 -11.72 6.64 9.86
CA PHE A 121 -12.70 6.14 8.89
C PHE A 121 -12.64 6.89 7.56
N LEU A 122 -12.48 8.23 7.59
CA LEU A 122 -12.38 9.05 6.38
C LEU A 122 -11.07 8.78 5.62
N THR A 123 -9.96 8.55 6.30
CA THR A 123 -8.68 8.17 5.67
C THR A 123 -8.79 6.80 4.98
N VAL A 124 -9.34 5.79 5.67
CA VAL A 124 -9.60 4.47 5.06
C VAL A 124 -10.56 4.58 3.88
N LEU A 125 -11.60 5.43 3.96
CA LEU A 125 -12.52 5.66 2.85
C LEU A 125 -11.81 6.30 1.64
N GLN A 126 -10.87 7.23 1.88
CA GLN A 126 -10.04 7.82 0.84
C GLN A 126 -9.16 6.77 0.17
N GLU A 127 -8.49 5.92 0.92
CA GLU A 127 -7.66 4.82 0.39
C GLU A 127 -8.51 3.86 -0.45
N VAL A 128 -9.67 3.43 0.06
CA VAL A 128 -10.61 2.55 -0.64
C VAL A 128 -11.15 3.15 -1.94
N ILE A 129 -11.18 4.49 -2.10
CA ILE A 129 -11.66 5.15 -3.32
C ILE A 129 -10.50 5.45 -4.28
N VAL A 130 -9.40 6.00 -3.78
CA VAL A 130 -8.27 6.46 -4.59
C VAL A 130 -7.52 5.29 -5.21
N ILE A 131 -7.35 4.20 -4.48
CA ILE A 131 -6.63 3.02 -4.94
C ILE A 131 -7.32 2.34 -6.13
N PRO A 132 -8.64 2.04 -6.12
CA PRO A 132 -9.33 1.49 -7.28
C PRO A 132 -9.32 2.45 -8.48
N LEU A 133 -9.37 3.77 -8.25
CA LEU A 133 -9.26 4.76 -9.32
C LEU A 133 -7.88 4.73 -9.98
N LEU A 134 -6.80 4.70 -9.18
CA LEU A 134 -5.44 4.55 -9.69
C LEU A 134 -5.26 3.21 -10.41
N SER A 135 -5.85 2.13 -9.89
CA SER A 135 -5.86 0.82 -10.55
C SER A 135 -6.53 0.85 -11.92
N TYR A 136 -7.60 1.63 -12.07
CA TYR A 136 -8.33 1.78 -13.32
C TYR A 136 -7.50 2.58 -14.33
N VAL A 137 -6.82 3.64 -13.89
CA VAL A 137 -5.88 4.42 -14.72
C VAL A 137 -4.74 3.54 -15.22
N VAL A 138 -4.12 2.73 -14.35
CA VAL A 138 -3.06 1.78 -14.73
C VAL A 138 -3.57 0.78 -15.78
N LEU A 139 -4.78 0.24 -15.61
CA LEU A 139 -5.40 -0.65 -16.61
C LEU A 139 -5.61 0.04 -17.96
N LEU A 140 -6.03 1.31 -17.97
CA LEU A 140 -6.20 2.09 -19.19
C LEU A 140 -4.86 2.30 -19.92
N ILE A 141 -3.81 2.67 -19.19
CA ILE A 141 -2.45 2.84 -19.75
C ILE A 141 -1.97 1.53 -20.37
N VAL A 142 -2.06 0.44 -19.60
CA VAL A 142 -1.69 -0.91 -20.05
C VAL A 142 -2.46 -1.35 -21.30
N LYS A 143 -3.76 -1.08 -21.37
CA LYS A 143 -4.60 -1.43 -22.52
C LYS A 143 -4.20 -0.65 -23.77
N ASN A 144 -3.80 0.61 -23.62
CA ASN A 144 -3.33 1.44 -24.73
C ASN A 144 -1.94 1.01 -25.24
N LEU A 145 -1.05 0.52 -24.36
CA LEU A 145 0.27 -0.01 -24.75
C LEU A 145 0.20 -1.36 -25.49
N LYS A 146 -0.94 -2.05 -25.46
CA LYS A 146 -1.17 -3.31 -26.19
C LYS A 146 -1.68 -3.12 -27.63
N ARG A 147 -2.06 -1.91 -28.01
CA ARG A 147 -2.49 -1.57 -29.38
C ARG A 147 -1.28 -1.16 -30.20
#